data_AF-A0A9E6ECQ7-F1
#
_entry.id   AF-A0A9E6ECQ7-F1
#
_cell.length_a   1.000
_cell.length_b   1.000
_cell.length_c   1.000
_cell.angle_alpha   90.00
_cell.angle_beta   90.00
_cell.angle_gamma   90.00
#
_symmetry.space_group_name_H-M   'P 1'
#
loop_
_entity.id
_entity.type
_entity.pdbx_description
1 polymer ?
#
loop_
_entity_poly.entity_id
_entity_poly.type
_entity_poly.pdbx_seq_one_letter_code
_entity_poly.pdbx_strand_id
1 'polypeptide(L)' 'LPEAQRSAVYLYYKEQLDIAGLAIALKSTKSGVMSLLHRARQRLKKTLLPEK' A
#
# COMPACT_ATOMS: atom_id res chain seq x y z
N LEU A 1 -0.06 -9.30 4.66
CA LEU A 1 0.79 -8.36 3.89
C LEU A 1 2.17 -8.21 4.55
N PRO A 2 3.27 -8.10 3.78
CA PRO A 2 4.58 -7.67 4.27
C PRO A 2 4.49 -6.31 4.99
N GLU A 3 5.42 -6.03 5.92
CA GLU A 3 5.36 -4.85 6.79
C GLU A 3 5.23 -3.55 6.00
N ALA A 4 6.12 -3.30 5.03
CA ALA A 4 6.08 -2.09 4.20
C ALA A 4 4.75 -1.91 3.44
N GLN A 5 4.16 -3.01 2.97
CA GLN A 5 2.86 -2.97 2.28
C GLN A 5 1.71 -2.72 3.26
N ARG A 6 1.80 -3.26 4.47
CA ARG A 6 0.81 -3.06 5.53
C ARG A 6 0.81 -1.61 6.00
N SER A 7 1.98 -1.04 6.26
CA SER A 7 2.13 0.36 6.65
C SER A 7 1.62 1.29 5.54
N ALA A 8 1.96 1.02 4.28
CA ALA A 8 1.44 1.81 3.16
C ALA A 8 -0.10 1.75 3.05
N VAL A 9 -0.70 0.57 3.17
CA VAL A 9 -2.16 0.42 3.13
C VAL A 9 -2.84 1.11 4.30
N TYR A 10 -2.30 0.97 5.52
CA TYR A 10 -2.84 1.62 6.71
C TYR A 10 -2.82 3.14 6.57
N LEU A 11 -1.66 3.72 6.25
CA LEU A 11 -1.52 5.17 6.10
C LEU A 11 -2.42 5.73 4.98
N TYR A 12 -2.57 5.00 3.87
CA TYR A 12 -3.40 5.46 2.75
C TYR A 12 -4.90 5.38 3.03
N TYR A 13 -5.39 4.27 3.59
CA TYR A 13 -6.83 4.06 3.75
C TYR A 13 -7.38 4.49 5.11
N LYS A 14 -6.60 4.31 6.19
CA LYS A 14 -7.07 4.62 7.54
C LYS A 14 -6.77 6.06 7.92
N GLU A 15 -5.54 6.50 7.70
CA GLU A 15 -5.08 7.86 8.01
C GLU A 15 -5.34 8.85 6.85
N GLN A 16 -5.84 8.36 5.71
CA GLN A 16 -6.17 9.16 4.51
C GLN A 16 -5.00 10.02 3.99
N LEU A 17 -3.76 9.56 4.18
CA LEU A 17 -2.60 10.22 3.58
C LEU A 17 -2.65 10.10 2.05
N ASP A 18 -2.32 11.21 1.38
CA ASP A 18 -2.11 11.22 -0.06
C ASP A 18 -0.75 10.61 -0.43
N ILE A 19 -0.53 10.35 -1.72
CA ILE A 19 0.70 9.68 -2.18
C ILE A 19 1.97 10.47 -1.79
N ALA A 20 1.89 11.81 -1.73
CA ALA A 20 3.01 12.64 -1.32
C ALA A 20 3.30 12.49 0.19
N GLY A 21 2.28 12.55 1.05
CA GLY A 21 2.42 12.33 2.48
C GLY A 21 2.95 10.94 2.82
N LEU A 22 2.48 9.90 2.11
CA LEU A 22 3.01 8.54 2.26
C LEU A 22 4.49 8.44 1.87
N ALA A 23 4.92 9.11 0.81
CA ALA A 23 6.30 9.08 0.37
C ALA A 23 7.23 9.65 1.45
N ILE A 24 6.81 10.74 2.10
CA ILE A 24 7.52 11.34 3.23
C ILE A 24 7.51 10.39 4.44
N ALA A 25 6.35 9.90 4.85
CA ALA A 25 6.18 9.05 6.03
C ALA A 25 6.97 7.72 5.92
N LEU A 26 7.02 7.13 4.73
CA LEU A 26 7.71 5.87 4.47
C LEU A 26 9.16 6.05 4.00
N LYS A 27 9.68 7.29 3.98
CA LYS A 27 11.01 7.62 3.46
C LYS A 27 11.27 7.00 2.08
N SER A 28 10.28 7.10 1.19
CA SER A 28 10.28 6.47 -0.14
C SER A 28 9.93 7.48 -1.24
N THR A 29 10.02 7.06 -2.50
CA THR A 29 9.58 7.89 -3.63
C THR A 29 8.08 7.69 -3.88
N LYS A 30 7.42 8.66 -4.54
CA LYS A 30 6.01 8.53 -4.95
C LYS A 30 5.77 7.25 -5.77
N SER A 31 6.66 6.94 -6.70
CA SER A 31 6.62 5.71 -7.50
C SER A 31 6.79 4.45 -6.66
N GLY A 32 7.66 4.49 -5.64
CA GLY A 32 7.84 3.41 -4.67
C GLY A 32 6.57 3.12 -3.88
N VAL A 33 5.92 4.17 -3.37
CA VAL A 33 4.62 4.08 -2.67
C VAL A 33 3.53 3.51 -3.57
N MET A 34 3.42 4.00 -4.81
CA MET A 34 2.46 3.47 -5.77
C MET A 34 2.68 1.97 -6.03
N SER A 35 3.93 1.54 -6.18
CA SER A 35 4.28 0.13 -6.34
C SER A 35 3.91 -0.71 -5.11
N LEU A 36 4.18 -0.19 -3.91
CA LEU A 36 3.80 -0.84 -2.64
C LEU A 36 2.28 -1.03 -2.54
N LEU A 37 1.51 0.03 -2.79
CA LEU A 37 0.05 -0.02 -2.76
C LEU A 37 -0.51 -0.98 -3.82
N HIS A 38 0.04 -0.95 -5.04
CA HIS A 38 -0.37 -1.86 -6.10
C HIS A 38 -0.14 -3.33 -5.71
N ARG A 39 1.06 -3.67 -5.24
CA ARG A 39 1.39 -5.04 -4.80
C ARG A 39 0.54 -5.47 -3.61
N ALA A 40 0.26 -4.56 -2.69
CA ALA A 40 -0.61 -4.82 -1.55
C ALA A 40 -2.04 -5.16 -2.01
N ARG A 41 -2.62 -4.36 -2.92
CA ARG A 41 -3.93 -4.61 -3.52
C ARG A 41 -3.99 -5.95 -4.25
N GLN A 42 -2.98 -6.27 -5.05
CA GLN A 42 -2.92 -7.56 -5.76
C GLN A 42 -2.90 -8.76 -4.79
N ARG A 43 -2.13 -8.66 -3.71
CA ARG A 43 -2.12 -9.71 -2.67
C ARG A 43 -3.46 -9.81 -1.96
N LEU A 44 -4.06 -8.68 -1.58
CA LEU A 44 -5.38 -8.66 -0.96
C LEU A 44 -6.44 -9.26 -1.89
N LYS A 45 -6.43 -8.91 -3.18
CA LYS A 45 -7.32 -9.50 -4.19
C LYS A 45 -7.19 -11.02 -4.21
N LYS A 46 -5.96 -11.56 -4.32
CA LYS A 46 -5.74 -13.01 -4.32
C LYS A 46 -6.21 -13.72 -3.04
N THR A 47 -6.05 -13.09 -1.88
CA THR A 47 -6.45 -13.69 -0.60
C THR A 47 -7.95 -13.61 -0.34
N LEU A 48 -8.59 -12.49 -0.70
CA LEU A 48 -10.00 -12.24 -0.40
C LEU A 48 -10.94 -12.72 -1.51
N LEU A 49 -10.45 -12.77 -2.75
CA LEU A 49 -11.17 -13.24 -3.93
C LEU A 49 -10.34 -14.33 -4.61
N PRO A 50 -10.24 -15.53 -4.03
CA PRO A 50 -9.68 -16.67 -4.75
C PRO A 50 -10.58 -16.92 -5.97
N GLU A 51 -10.05 -16.65 -7.16
CA GLU A 51 -10.73 -16.99 -8.42
C GLU A 51 -10.94 -18.51 -8.42
N LYS A 52 -12.21 -18.94 -8.52
CA LYS A 52 -12.64 -20.34 -8.53
C LYS A 52 -12.24 -21.03 -9.82
#